data_AF-A0A4Y8S8H7-F1
#
_entry.id   AF-A0A4Y8S8H7-F1
#
_cell.length_a   1.000
_cell.length_b   1.000
_cell.length_c   1.000
_cell.angle_alpha   90.00
_cell.angle_beta   90.00
_cell.angle_gamma   90.00
#
_symmetry.space_group_name_H-M   'P 1'
#
loop_
_entity.id
_entity.type
_entity.pdbx_description
1 polymer ?
#
loop_
_entity_poly.entity_id
_entity_poly.type
_entity_poly.pdbx_seq_one_letter_code
_entity_poly.pdbx_strand_id
1 'polypeptide(L)' 'MTACWPLQGMSPAQKAVLISLADNANDDGVCWPSIATIGSRTCLSERAVRNALRWLEEVGLLMSHQRFGRS' A
#
# COMPACT_ATOMS: atom_id res chain seq x y z
N MET A 1 4.26 -11.04 -5.72
CA MET A 1 2.77 -11.02 -5.77
C MET A 1 2.06 -12.17 -5.05
N THR A 2 2.52 -13.44 -5.11
CA THR A 2 1.75 -14.59 -4.56
C THR A 2 1.56 -14.56 -3.04
N ALA A 3 2.48 -13.96 -2.29
CA ALA A 3 2.45 -13.90 -0.82
C ALA A 3 1.26 -13.11 -0.23
N CYS A 4 0.67 -12.18 -0.99
CA CYS A 4 -0.40 -11.32 -0.48
C CYS A 4 -1.78 -12.01 -0.46
N TRP A 5 -1.99 -13.01 -1.32
CA TRP A 5 -3.30 -13.64 -1.51
C TRP A 5 -3.83 -14.38 -0.28
N PRO A 6 -3.01 -15.18 0.44
CA PRO A 6 -3.46 -15.89 1.63
C PRO A 6 -3.86 -14.99 2.80
N LEU A 7 -3.34 -13.75 2.87
CA LEU A 7 -3.60 -12.83 3.98
C LEU A 7 -5.09 -12.44 4.07
N GLN A 8 -5.70 -12.63 5.24
CA GLN A 8 -7.12 -12.33 5.51
C GLN A 8 -7.26 -11.26 6.60
N GLY A 9 -8.51 -10.91 6.96
CA GLY A 9 -8.80 -9.99 8.07
C GLY A 9 -8.67 -8.51 7.71
N MET A 10 -8.71 -8.18 6.42
CA MET A 10 -8.65 -6.81 5.92
C MET A 10 -9.85 -6.50 5.03
N SER A 11 -10.24 -5.23 5.01
CA SER A 11 -11.25 -4.71 4.09
C SER A 11 -10.78 -4.81 2.62
N PRO A 12 -11.70 -4.80 1.64
CA PRO A 12 -11.35 -4.77 0.23
C PRO A 12 -10.40 -3.61 -0.15
N ALA A 13 -10.57 -2.43 0.47
CA ALA A 13 -9.71 -1.28 0.24
C ALA A 13 -8.27 -1.53 0.71
N GLN A 14 -8.09 -2.11 1.91
CA GLN A 14 -6.78 -2.47 2.44
C GLN A 14 -6.10 -3.55 1.57
N LYS A 15 -6.86 -4.56 1.14
CA LYS A 15 -6.36 -5.63 0.24
C LYS A 15 -5.92 -5.05 -1.10
N ALA A 16 -6.71 -4.17 -1.69
CA ALA A 16 -6.39 -3.54 -2.98
C ALA A 16 -5.11 -2.70 -2.90
N VAL A 17 -4.93 -1.93 -1.82
CA VAL A 17 -3.70 -1.16 -1.59
C VAL A 17 -2.50 -2.10 -1.42
N LEU A 18 -2.62 -3.15 -0.61
CA LEU A 18 -1.55 -4.13 -0.42
C LEU A 18 -1.12 -4.79 -1.73
N ILE A 19 -2.08 -5.22 -2.55
CA ILE A 19 -1.80 -5.82 -3.86
C ILE A 19 -1.12 -4.81 -4.79
N SER A 20 -1.62 -3.56 -4.83
CA SER A 20 -1.01 -2.51 -5.66
C SER A 20 0.43 -2.21 -5.26
N LEU A 21 0.76 -2.27 -3.97
CA LEU A 21 2.14 -2.10 -3.49
C LEU A 21 3.00 -3.31 -3.87
N ALA A 22 2.50 -4.52 -3.65
CA ALA A 22 3.21 -5.76 -3.93
C ALA A 22 3.47 -6.00 -5.42
N ASP A 23 2.62 -5.46 -6.29
CA ASP A 23 2.83 -5.44 -7.74
C ASP A 23 3.88 -4.39 -8.16
N ASN A 24 4.00 -3.29 -7.40
CA ASN A 24 5.01 -2.25 -7.65
C ASN A 24 6.36 -2.53 -6.95
N ALA A 25 6.45 -3.57 -6.12
CA ALA A 25 7.65 -3.90 -5.37
C ALA A 25 8.74 -4.47 -6.27
N ASN A 26 9.99 -4.06 -6.01
CA ASN A 26 11.18 -4.64 -6.64
C ASN A 26 11.51 -6.02 -6.00
N ASP A 27 12.61 -6.62 -6.43
CA ASP A 27 13.06 -7.94 -5.94
C ASP A 27 13.36 -7.97 -4.43
N ASP A 28 13.66 -6.81 -3.83
CA ASP A 28 13.87 -6.64 -2.39
C ASP A 28 12.57 -6.39 -1.61
N GLY A 29 11.41 -6.38 -2.28
CA GLY A 29 10.12 -6.08 -1.66
C GLY A 29 9.88 -4.59 -1.39
N VAL A 30 10.69 -3.69 -1.96
CA VAL A 30 10.61 -2.24 -1.75
C VAL A 30 9.90 -1.56 -2.92
N CYS A 31 9.06 -0.57 -2.63
CA CYS A 31 8.40 0.25 -3.65
C CYS A 31 8.33 1.72 -3.22
N TRP A 32 8.16 2.62 -4.20
CA TRP A 32 8.01 4.07 -3.96
C TRP A 32 6.85 4.71 -4.74
N PRO A 33 5.65 4.12 -4.77
CA PRO A 33 4.52 4.74 -5.45
C PRO A 33 4.02 5.97 -4.67
N SER A 34 3.55 6.99 -5.40
CA SER A 34 2.85 8.11 -4.77
C SER A 34 1.45 7.69 -4.30
N ILE A 35 0.89 8.42 -3.33
CA ILE A 35 -0.51 8.20 -2.88
C ILE A 35 -1.49 8.33 -4.05
N ALA A 36 -1.25 9.28 -4.97
CA ALA A 36 -2.06 9.46 -6.17
C ALA A 36 -1.99 8.26 -7.12
N THR A 37 -0.79 7.68 -7.30
CA THR A 37 -0.59 6.48 -8.11
C THR A 37 -1.36 5.29 -7.54
N ILE A 38 -1.29 5.08 -6.22
CA ILE A 38 -2.05 4.01 -5.56
C ILE A 38 -3.55 4.27 -5.74
N GLY A 39 -4.02 5.50 -5.47
CA GLY A 39 -5.42 5.87 -5.61
C GLY A 39 -5.98 5.62 -7.01
N SER A 40 -5.23 5.96 -8.05
CA SER A 40 -5.59 5.68 -9.45
C SER A 40 -5.69 4.19 -9.74
N ARG A 41 -4.78 3.37 -9.20
CA ARG A 41 -4.78 1.91 -9.42
C ARG A 41 -5.87 1.17 -8.66
N THR A 42 -6.26 1.68 -7.49
CA THR A 42 -7.24 1.04 -6.61
C THR A 42 -8.63 1.67 -6.68
N CYS A 43 -8.81 2.73 -7.48
CA CYS A 43 -10.03 3.55 -7.53
C CYS A 43 -10.43 4.12 -6.16
N LEU A 44 -9.44 4.44 -5.31
CA LEU A 44 -9.66 4.94 -3.96
C LEU A 44 -9.33 6.43 -3.88
N SER A 45 -10.05 7.15 -3.01
CA SER A 45 -9.64 8.51 -2.63
C SER A 45 -8.31 8.48 -1.88
N GLU A 46 -7.54 9.57 -1.95
CA GLU A 46 -6.27 9.64 -1.21
C GLU A 46 -6.44 9.41 0.30
N ARG A 47 -7.57 9.84 0.87
CA ARG A 47 -7.90 9.59 2.28
C ARG A 47 -8.05 8.10 2.55
N ALA A 48 -8.77 7.38 1.69
CA ALA A 48 -8.92 5.93 1.81
C ALA A 48 -7.58 5.20 1.67
N VAL A 49 -6.73 5.63 0.73
CA VAL A 49 -5.36 5.10 0.57
C VAL A 49 -4.54 5.32 1.84
N ARG A 50 -4.49 6.55 2.38
CA ARG A 50 -3.75 6.85 3.61
C ARG A 50 -4.23 6.04 4.80
N ASN A 51 -5.55 5.86 4.95
CA ASN A 51 -6.13 5.05 6.01
C ASN A 51 -5.76 3.56 5.86
N ALA A 52 -5.80 3.03 4.64
CA ALA A 52 -5.39 1.66 4.35
C ALA A 52 -3.90 1.43 4.65
N LEU A 53 -3.02 2.36 4.24
CA LEU A 53 -1.59 2.30 4.54
C LEU A 53 -1.32 2.30 6.04
N ARG A 54 -1.95 3.21 6.79
CA ARG A 54 -1.81 3.25 8.25
C ARG A 54 -2.23 1.94 8.90
N TRP A 55 -3.38 1.39 8.50
CA TRP A 55 -3.82 0.11 9.05
C TRP A 55 -2.84 -1.03 8.73
N LEU A 56 -2.33 -1.07 7.49
CA LEU A 56 -1.33 -2.08 7.08
C LEU A 56 -0.02 -1.97 7.86
N GLU A 57 0.39 -0.76 8.27
CA GLU A 57 1.51 -0.53 9.20
C GLU A 57 1.18 -1.02 10.62
N GLU A 58 -0.01 -0.67 11.12
CA GLU A 58 -0.46 -1.06 12.46
C GLU A 58 -0.49 -2.58 12.64
N VAL A 59 -0.86 -3.33 11.60
CA VAL A 59 -0.84 -4.81 11.63
C VAL A 59 0.51 -5.42 11.22
N GLY A 60 1.52 -4.60 10.94
CA GLY A 60 2.89 -5.06 10.64
C GLY A 60 3.08 -5.68 9.24
N LEU A 61 2.18 -5.41 8.29
CA LEU A 61 2.28 -5.94 6.93
C LEU A 61 3.15 -5.07 6.01
N LEU A 62 3.39 -3.80 6.37
CA LEU A 62 4.30 -2.92 5.64
C LEU A 62 4.99 -1.94 6.57
N MET A 63 6.09 -1.37 6.08
CA MET A 63 6.80 -0.26 6.72
C MET A 63 6.93 0.87 5.70
N SER A 64 6.38 2.06 6.01
CA SER A 64 6.59 3.23 5.17
C SER A 64 7.74 4.09 5.71
N HIS A 65 8.46 4.71 4.77
CA HIS A 65 9.44 5.74 5.06
C HIS A 65 8.97 7.02 4.40
N GLN A 66 8.55 8.01 5.19
CA GLN A 66 8.22 9.31 4.64
C GLN A 66 9.49 9.98 4.13
N ARG A 67 9.58 10.14 2.82
CA ARG A 67 10.54 11.07 2.22
C ARG A 67 9.95 12.46 2.33
N PHE A 68 10.52 13.29 3.20
CA PHE A 68 10.31 14.72 3.13
C PHE A 68 10.84 15.20 1.77
N GLY A 69 9.93 15.46 0.84
CA GLY A 69 10.28 16.14 -0.41
C GLY A 69 10.87 17.50 -0.07
N ARG A 70 11.98 17.86 -0.69
CA ARG A 70 12.53 19.21 -0.60
C ARG A 70 11.55 20.13 -1.32
N SER A 71 11.05 21.14 -0.62
CA SER A 71 10.26 22.24 -1.16
C SER A 71 11.04 23.03 -2.21
#